data_AF-A0A8H7WJ30-F1
#
_entry.id   AF-A0A8H7WJ30-F1
#
_cell.length_a   1.000
_cell.length_b   1.000
_cell.length_c   1.000
_cell.angle_alpha   90.00
_cell.angle_beta   90.00
_cell.angle_gamma   90.00
#
_symmetry.space_group_name_H-M   'P 1'
#
loop_
_entity.id
_entity.type
_entity.pdbx_description
1 polymer ?
#
loop_
_entity_poly.entity_id
_entity_poly.type
_entity_poly.pdbx_seq_one_letter_code
_entity_poly.pdbx_strand_id
1 'polypeptide(L)'
;MSAQQSLQTTPPGSFTSPPPTPPATEEKILTSIPQILAEVRRHKDGHSLRASEHWLAYPLEEHQYGNLQRELQKANLWDYYEHKLRHDYFPLEQLYILRMPSPLHESLLSYITQVLLHQLQAIAQSDSPSAKFAEDIENSASAEIVSKDAKYGPHQPDASFQHFDAQYPGVVLELSYSQKKKDLSRLADAYILGSDADIRVVIGIDVEYKGSKKASISIWRPHIGVDTAGEKELSVVQTVSDQLFRDEEGRLVPNSQASLQLQLQDFATEAFAEKFPDLSQSVHISAETLFSLLERAETKARRVKLGEGLVRNSTPWSRKRRRVSTPPEELDSDRERTFEKEEQRAIKKTTMDDVSYKTSSSEAEPELY
;
A
#
# COMPACT_ATOMS: atom_id res chain seq x y z
N MET A 1 -52.57 46.87 -54.92
CA MET A 1 -51.09 46.82 -54.92
C MET A 1 -50.66 46.03 -53.70
N SER A 2 -49.82 45.02 -53.93
CA SER A 2 -49.27 44.06 -52.97
C SER A 2 -48.35 44.67 -51.91
N ALA A 3 -48.26 44.01 -50.75
CA ALA A 3 -47.03 43.64 -49.99
C ALA A 3 -47.44 43.33 -48.53
N GLN A 4 -47.50 42.05 -48.12
CA GLN A 4 -46.46 41.23 -47.48
C GLN A 4 -46.42 41.31 -45.94
N GLN A 5 -46.88 40.22 -45.30
CA GLN A 5 -46.18 39.35 -44.33
C GLN A 5 -46.49 39.75 -42.87
N SER A 6 -46.77 38.87 -41.90
CA SER A 6 -46.56 37.43 -41.74
C SER A 6 -47.68 36.81 -40.87
N LEU A 7 -48.06 35.56 -41.13
CA LEU A 7 -48.91 34.77 -40.23
C LEU A 7 -47.99 33.86 -39.41
N GLN A 8 -47.94 34.09 -38.10
CA GLN A 8 -47.37 33.14 -37.14
C GLN A 8 -48.46 32.78 -36.14
N THR A 9 -49.16 31.69 -36.43
CA THR A 9 -50.17 31.07 -35.57
C THR A 9 -49.48 30.10 -34.61
N THR A 10 -49.61 30.34 -33.30
CA THR A 10 -49.41 29.33 -32.25
C THR A 10 -50.67 28.46 -32.12
N PRO A 11 -50.56 27.12 -32.08
CA PRO A 11 -51.64 26.25 -31.62
C PRO A 11 -51.57 26.01 -30.10
N PRO A 12 -52.70 25.64 -29.46
CA PRO A 12 -52.85 25.57 -28.01
C PRO A 12 -52.25 24.31 -27.39
N GLY A 13 -51.98 24.38 -26.09
CA GLY A 13 -51.29 23.35 -25.32
C GLY A 13 -51.97 21.98 -25.28
N SER A 14 -51.15 20.95 -25.19
CA SER A 14 -51.53 19.61 -24.77
C SER A 14 -50.77 19.28 -23.48
N PHE A 15 -51.50 19.13 -22.39
CA PHE A 15 -51.01 18.57 -21.15
C PHE A 15 -50.85 17.06 -21.33
N THR A 16 -49.61 16.57 -21.38
CA THR A 16 -49.29 15.16 -21.15
C THR A 16 -48.11 15.08 -20.19
N SER A 17 -48.38 15.15 -18.90
CA SER A 17 -47.44 14.68 -17.88
C SER A 17 -47.44 13.15 -17.93
N PRO A 18 -46.30 12.47 -18.15
CA PRO A 18 -46.19 11.04 -17.93
C PRO A 18 -46.39 10.74 -16.43
N PRO A 19 -46.87 9.53 -16.06
CA PRO A 19 -47.08 9.17 -14.66
C PRO A 19 -45.73 9.23 -13.91
N PRO A 20 -45.73 9.58 -12.62
CA PRO A 20 -44.50 9.61 -11.84
C PRO A 20 -43.91 8.21 -11.81
N THR A 21 -42.72 8.07 -12.40
CA THR A 21 -41.87 6.89 -12.26
C THR A 21 -41.68 6.64 -10.76
N PRO A 22 -41.81 5.40 -10.27
CA PRO A 22 -41.51 5.09 -8.87
C PRO A 22 -40.10 5.60 -8.52
N PRO A 23 -39.87 6.06 -7.28
CA PRO A 23 -38.53 6.47 -6.87
C PRO A 23 -37.57 5.33 -7.21
N ALA A 24 -36.43 5.68 -7.81
CA ALA A 24 -35.37 4.75 -8.15
C ALA A 24 -35.17 3.82 -6.97
N THR A 25 -35.65 2.59 -7.15
CA THR A 25 -35.51 1.49 -6.21
C THR A 25 -34.06 1.49 -5.79
N GLU A 26 -33.84 1.64 -4.48
CA GLU A 26 -32.61 1.28 -3.78
C GLU A 26 -31.84 0.27 -4.63
N GLU A 27 -30.78 0.73 -5.30
CA GLU A 27 -29.86 -0.17 -5.98
C GLU A 27 -29.29 -1.06 -4.90
N LYS A 28 -29.96 -2.21 -4.81
CA LYS A 28 -29.74 -3.31 -3.89
C LYS A 28 -28.25 -3.41 -3.63
N ILE A 29 -27.87 -3.16 -2.37
CA ILE A 29 -26.54 -3.40 -1.78
C ILE A 29 -26.26 -4.90 -1.96
N LEU A 30 -25.94 -5.31 -3.18
CA LEU A 30 -25.60 -6.67 -3.55
C LEU A 30 -24.14 -6.84 -3.14
N THR A 31 -23.98 -7.10 -1.84
CA THR A 31 -22.81 -7.68 -1.16
C THR A 31 -21.49 -7.56 -1.94
N SER A 32 -20.66 -6.60 -1.54
CA SER A 32 -19.32 -6.38 -2.11
C SER A 32 -18.43 -7.62 -2.10
N ILE A 33 -18.63 -8.54 -1.14
CA ILE A 33 -17.79 -9.74 -0.97
C ILE A 33 -17.80 -10.67 -2.20
N PRO A 34 -18.96 -11.16 -2.71
CA PRO A 34 -19.00 -11.92 -3.96
C PRO A 34 -18.30 -11.26 -5.16
N GLN A 35 -18.37 -9.92 -5.25
CA GLN A 35 -17.70 -9.18 -6.32
C GLN A 35 -16.18 -9.20 -6.14
N ILE A 36 -15.69 -8.92 -4.93
CA ILE A 36 -14.27 -9.00 -4.59
C ILE A 36 -13.74 -10.41 -4.89
N LEU A 37 -14.43 -11.47 -4.44
CA LEU A 37 -14.04 -12.86 -4.73
C LEU A 37 -13.98 -13.15 -6.24
N ALA A 38 -14.92 -12.61 -7.01
CA ALA A 38 -14.95 -12.79 -8.46
C ALA A 38 -13.76 -12.11 -9.15
N GLU A 39 -13.36 -10.92 -8.68
CA GLU A 39 -12.18 -10.21 -9.20
C GLU A 39 -10.88 -10.93 -8.82
N VAL A 40 -10.76 -11.41 -7.57
CA VAL A 40 -9.60 -12.21 -7.12
C VAL A 40 -9.46 -13.49 -7.95
N ARG A 41 -10.55 -14.22 -8.20
CA ARG A 41 -10.56 -15.41 -9.07
C ARG A 41 -10.13 -15.07 -10.49
N ARG A 42 -10.72 -14.02 -11.07
CA ARG A 42 -10.41 -13.60 -12.43
C ARG A 42 -8.91 -13.28 -12.58
N HIS A 43 -8.35 -12.56 -11.62
CA HIS A 43 -6.92 -12.25 -11.62
C HIS A 43 -6.07 -13.51 -11.45
N LYS A 44 -6.44 -14.43 -10.55
CA LYS A 44 -5.79 -15.74 -10.36
C LYS A 44 -5.74 -16.57 -11.64
N ASP A 45 -6.80 -16.52 -12.44
CA ASP A 45 -6.90 -17.23 -13.71
C ASP A 45 -6.09 -16.55 -14.85
N GLY A 46 -5.38 -15.47 -14.57
CA GLY A 46 -4.54 -14.75 -15.52
C GLY A 46 -5.33 -13.87 -16.49
N HIS A 47 -6.60 -13.63 -16.20
CA HIS A 47 -7.40 -12.68 -16.94
C HIS A 47 -7.16 -11.26 -16.42
N SER A 48 -6.88 -10.33 -17.34
CA SER A 48 -6.93 -8.90 -17.01
C SER A 48 -8.32 -8.56 -16.48
N LEU A 49 -8.39 -7.83 -15.37
CA LEU A 49 -9.65 -7.33 -14.82
C LEU A 49 -10.35 -6.42 -15.84
N ARG A 50 -11.65 -6.15 -15.60
CA ARG A 50 -12.48 -5.30 -16.47
C ARG A 50 -11.74 -3.97 -16.69
N ALA A 51 -11.15 -3.83 -17.86
CA ALA A 51 -10.47 -2.66 -18.41
C ALA A 51 -9.73 -1.76 -17.40
N SER A 52 -8.40 -1.89 -17.33
CA SER A 52 -7.45 -0.87 -16.82
C SER A 52 -7.55 -0.39 -15.37
N GLU A 53 -8.43 -0.93 -14.56
CA GLU A 53 -8.52 -0.57 -13.15
C GLU A 53 -7.51 -1.39 -12.34
N HIS A 54 -6.36 -0.79 -12.07
CA HIS A 54 -5.35 -1.31 -11.12
C HIS A 54 -5.76 -1.10 -9.66
N TRP A 55 -7.00 -0.64 -9.44
CA TRP A 55 -7.53 -0.17 -8.16
C TRP A 55 -9.06 -0.27 -8.17
N LEU A 56 -9.61 -1.20 -7.40
CA LEU A 56 -11.04 -1.45 -7.28
C LEU A 56 -11.51 -1.09 -5.87
N ALA A 57 -12.53 -0.25 -5.78
CA ALA A 57 -13.06 0.23 -4.50
C ALA A 57 -14.42 -0.40 -4.21
N TYR A 58 -14.61 -0.84 -2.98
CA TYR A 58 -15.81 -1.53 -2.53
C TYR A 58 -16.27 -0.98 -1.19
N PRO A 59 -17.53 -0.52 -1.06
CA PRO A 59 -18.13 -0.27 0.25
C PRO A 59 -18.12 -1.57 1.04
N LEU A 60 -17.52 -1.57 2.22
CA LEU A 60 -17.38 -2.75 3.06
C LEU A 60 -17.33 -2.32 4.53
N GLU A 61 -18.31 -2.75 5.32
CA GLU A 61 -18.32 -2.49 6.76
C GLU A 61 -17.29 -3.37 7.49
N GLU A 62 -16.93 -3.01 8.72
CA GLU A 62 -15.89 -3.71 9.49
C GLU A 62 -16.22 -5.19 9.72
N HIS A 63 -17.47 -5.49 10.08
CA HIS A 63 -17.92 -6.86 10.23
C HIS A 63 -17.89 -7.63 8.90
N GLN A 64 -18.04 -6.93 7.76
CA GLN A 64 -17.96 -7.51 6.42
C GLN A 64 -16.51 -7.71 5.98
N TYR A 65 -15.58 -6.86 6.40
CA TYR A 65 -14.14 -7.05 6.18
C TYR A 65 -13.65 -8.32 6.88
N GLY A 66 -14.04 -8.55 8.14
CA GLY A 66 -13.79 -9.81 8.83
C GLY A 66 -14.50 -11.03 8.20
N ASN A 67 -15.62 -10.82 7.50
CA ASN A 67 -16.26 -11.88 6.69
C ASN A 67 -15.48 -12.15 5.39
N LEU A 68 -14.96 -11.12 4.72
CA LEU A 68 -14.23 -11.24 3.45
C LEU A 68 -13.03 -12.17 3.59
N GLN A 69 -12.24 -12.02 4.65
CA GLN A 69 -11.09 -12.88 4.92
C GLN A 69 -11.49 -14.36 5.04
N ARG A 70 -12.56 -14.65 5.78
CA ARG A 70 -13.12 -16.01 5.92
C ARG A 70 -13.62 -16.56 4.59
N GLU A 71 -14.28 -15.74 3.77
CA GLU A 71 -14.77 -16.17 2.46
C GLU A 71 -13.64 -16.42 1.45
N LEU A 72 -12.54 -15.64 1.51
CA LEU A 72 -11.32 -15.87 0.73
C LEU A 72 -10.67 -17.22 1.09
N GLN A 73 -10.62 -17.56 2.37
CA GLN A 73 -10.12 -18.85 2.86
C GLN A 73 -11.01 -20.01 2.37
N LYS A 74 -12.34 -19.92 2.56
CA LYS A 74 -13.29 -20.93 2.07
C LYS A 74 -13.21 -21.15 0.56
N ALA A 75 -12.93 -20.09 -0.19
CA ALA A 75 -12.79 -20.14 -1.65
C ALA A 75 -11.43 -20.63 -2.14
N ASN A 76 -10.49 -20.97 -1.23
CA ASN A 76 -9.10 -21.30 -1.55
C ASN A 76 -8.40 -20.21 -2.40
N LEU A 77 -8.67 -18.96 -2.04
CA LEU A 77 -8.10 -17.76 -2.65
C LEU A 77 -7.17 -17.00 -1.71
N TRP A 78 -7.16 -17.32 -0.42
CA TRP A 78 -6.40 -16.61 0.60
C TRP A 78 -4.92 -16.45 0.24
N ASP A 79 -4.19 -17.54 0.03
CA ASP A 79 -2.75 -17.47 -0.27
C ASP A 79 -2.45 -16.63 -1.53
N TYR A 80 -3.32 -16.72 -2.54
CA TYR A 80 -3.18 -15.93 -3.75
C TYR A 80 -3.44 -14.46 -3.47
N TYR A 81 -4.52 -14.18 -2.75
CA TYR A 81 -4.92 -12.83 -2.34
C TYR A 81 -3.81 -12.15 -1.54
N GLU A 82 -3.32 -12.82 -0.50
CA GLU A 82 -2.29 -12.32 0.42
C GLU A 82 -0.95 -12.08 -0.29
N HIS A 83 -0.54 -12.97 -1.20
CA HIS A 83 0.79 -12.91 -1.80
C HIS A 83 0.86 -12.28 -3.19
N LYS A 84 -0.26 -12.12 -3.89
CA LYS A 84 -0.29 -11.64 -5.30
C LYS A 84 -1.08 -10.37 -5.49
N LEU A 85 -1.92 -9.99 -4.54
CA LEU A 85 -2.71 -8.76 -4.62
C LEU A 85 -2.26 -7.81 -3.50
N ARG A 86 -2.65 -6.55 -3.63
CA ARG A 86 -2.45 -5.52 -2.62
C ARG A 86 -3.82 -5.03 -2.19
N HIS A 87 -3.97 -4.63 -0.94
CA HIS A 87 -5.26 -4.17 -0.45
C HIS A 87 -5.13 -3.24 0.74
N ASP A 88 -6.14 -2.40 0.90
CA ASP A 88 -6.25 -1.45 2.01
C ASP A 88 -7.67 -1.48 2.54
N TYR A 89 -7.81 -1.26 3.84
CA TYR A 89 -9.11 -1.11 4.46
C TYR A 89 -9.14 0.19 5.28
N PHE A 90 -10.15 1.02 5.00
CA PHE A 90 -10.39 2.28 5.67
C PHE A 90 -11.64 2.14 6.55
N PRO A 91 -11.51 1.87 7.86
CA PRO A 91 -12.64 1.55 8.72
C PRO A 91 -13.64 2.70 8.88
N LEU A 92 -13.15 3.94 9.00
CA LEU A 92 -13.98 5.14 9.17
C LEU A 92 -14.89 5.37 7.96
N GLU A 93 -14.37 5.13 6.77
CA GLU A 93 -15.08 5.28 5.49
C GLU A 93 -15.82 4.01 5.07
N GLN A 94 -15.67 2.90 5.82
CA GLN A 94 -16.20 1.58 5.45
C GLN A 94 -15.84 1.24 4.00
N LEU A 95 -14.57 1.39 3.66
CA LEU A 95 -14.10 1.25 2.29
C LEU A 95 -12.95 0.25 2.20
N TYR A 96 -13.15 -0.75 1.36
CA TYR A 96 -12.13 -1.72 1.00
C TYR A 96 -11.59 -1.44 -0.41
N ILE A 97 -10.28 -1.44 -0.55
CA ILE A 97 -9.58 -1.26 -1.81
C ILE A 97 -8.84 -2.55 -2.18
N LEU A 98 -9.06 -3.04 -3.40
CA LEU A 98 -8.22 -4.07 -4.02
C LEU A 98 -7.31 -3.41 -5.07
N ARG A 99 -6.01 -3.49 -4.85
CA ARG A 99 -4.96 -2.94 -5.72
C ARG A 99 -4.24 -4.04 -6.49
N MET A 100 -3.87 -3.69 -7.71
CA MET A 100 -3.21 -4.59 -8.66
C MET A 100 -1.96 -3.94 -9.24
N PRO A 101 -0.76 -4.32 -8.75
CA PRO A 101 0.48 -3.77 -9.27
C PRO A 101 0.63 -4.05 -10.77
N SER A 102 1.13 -3.05 -11.49
CA SER A 102 1.42 -3.16 -12.92
C SER A 102 2.92 -3.28 -13.17
N PRO A 103 3.37 -3.80 -14.33
CA PRO A 103 4.80 -3.83 -14.65
C PRO A 103 5.48 -2.45 -14.62
N LEU A 104 4.74 -1.37 -14.92
CA LEU A 104 5.25 0.00 -14.84
C LEU A 104 5.44 0.40 -13.39
N HIS A 105 4.40 0.21 -12.57
CA HIS A 105 4.37 0.56 -11.15
C HIS A 105 5.49 -0.16 -10.40
N GLU A 106 5.58 -1.48 -10.53
CA GLU A 106 6.63 -2.32 -9.93
C GLU A 106 8.04 -1.92 -10.36
N SER A 107 8.21 -1.57 -11.65
CA SER A 107 9.53 -1.18 -12.16
C SER A 107 9.94 0.21 -11.67
N LEU A 108 9.02 1.18 -11.67
CA LEU A 108 9.28 2.52 -11.18
C LEU A 108 9.63 2.51 -9.70
N LEU A 109 8.82 1.80 -8.91
CA LEU A 109 9.05 1.60 -7.48
C LEU A 109 10.44 1.02 -7.23
N SER A 110 10.76 -0.10 -7.89
CA SER A 110 12.07 -0.75 -7.78
C SER A 110 13.23 0.19 -8.12
N TYR A 111 13.09 1.05 -9.14
CA TYR A 111 14.12 2.01 -9.51
C TYR A 111 14.29 3.13 -8.49
N ILE A 112 13.20 3.67 -7.95
CA ILE A 112 13.26 4.72 -6.90
C ILE A 112 13.90 4.14 -5.64
N THR A 113 13.42 2.97 -5.19
CA THR A 113 13.96 2.29 -4.02
C THR A 113 15.45 1.99 -4.17
N GLN A 114 15.89 1.55 -5.35
CA GLN A 114 17.32 1.30 -5.61
C GLN A 114 18.16 2.59 -5.50
N VAL A 115 17.67 3.72 -6.00
CA VAL A 115 18.38 5.00 -5.89
C VAL A 115 18.48 5.47 -4.43
N LEU A 116 17.41 5.32 -3.65
CA LEU A 116 17.42 5.65 -2.22
C LEU A 116 18.40 4.76 -1.45
N LEU A 117 18.32 3.44 -1.63
CA LEU A 117 19.21 2.48 -0.97
C LEU A 117 20.68 2.71 -1.31
N HIS A 118 21.00 3.04 -2.56
CA HIS A 118 22.38 3.33 -2.95
C HIS A 118 22.94 4.57 -2.22
N GLN A 119 22.12 5.61 -2.01
CA GLN A 119 22.54 6.80 -1.26
C GLN A 119 22.69 6.50 0.24
N LEU A 120 21.76 5.73 0.82
CA LEU A 120 21.86 5.27 2.21
C LEU A 120 23.12 4.43 2.43
N GLN A 121 23.43 3.50 1.51
CA GLN A 121 24.65 2.69 1.55
C GLN A 121 25.92 3.55 1.46
N ALA A 122 25.92 4.58 0.62
CA ALA A 122 27.05 5.50 0.53
C ALA A 122 27.28 6.26 1.85
N ILE A 123 26.21 6.61 2.57
CA ILE A 123 26.31 7.21 3.90
C ILE A 123 26.80 6.19 4.93
N ALA A 124 26.26 4.98 4.92
CA ALA A 124 26.66 3.89 5.81
C ALA A 124 28.14 3.50 5.67
N GLN A 125 28.72 3.65 4.47
CA GLN A 125 30.13 3.39 4.19
C GLN A 125 31.06 4.59 4.46
N SER A 126 30.51 5.73 4.88
CA SER A 126 31.30 6.92 5.18
C SER A 126 31.80 6.91 6.62
N ASP A 127 32.79 7.74 6.94
CA ASP A 127 33.27 7.94 8.31
C ASP A 127 32.39 8.93 9.11
N SER A 128 31.14 9.14 8.70
CA SER A 128 30.25 10.12 9.34
C SER A 128 29.66 9.59 10.66
N PRO A 129 29.27 10.48 11.59
CA PRO A 129 28.54 10.08 12.80
C PRO A 129 27.23 9.34 12.51
N SER A 130 26.61 9.60 11.36
CA SER A 130 25.34 9.01 10.95
C SER A 130 25.50 7.67 10.21
N ALA A 131 26.73 7.20 9.96
CA ALA A 131 26.99 5.99 9.19
C ALA A 131 26.32 4.75 9.79
N LYS A 132 26.47 4.56 11.12
CA LYS A 132 25.83 3.45 11.83
C LYS A 132 24.31 3.49 11.76
N PHE A 133 23.72 4.68 11.88
CA PHE A 133 22.28 4.85 11.74
C PHE A 133 21.81 4.48 10.33
N ALA A 134 22.56 4.88 9.30
CA ALA A 134 22.22 4.57 7.91
C ALA A 134 22.40 3.07 7.57
N GLU A 135 23.34 2.38 8.21
CA GLU A 135 23.56 0.94 8.05
C GLU A 135 22.34 0.12 8.49
N ASP A 136 21.65 0.57 9.54
CA ASP A 136 20.50 -0.12 10.13
C ASP A 136 19.16 0.27 9.45
N ILE A 137 19.17 1.04 8.35
CA ILE A 137 17.96 1.34 7.58
C ILE A 137 17.73 0.27 6.51
N GLU A 138 16.61 -0.43 6.62
CA GLU A 138 16.20 -1.49 5.72
C GLU A 138 15.03 -1.07 4.83
N ASN A 139 14.91 -1.70 3.66
CA ASN A 139 13.72 -1.61 2.83
C ASN A 139 12.77 -2.76 3.19
N SER A 140 11.73 -2.45 3.96
CA SER A 140 10.65 -3.37 4.34
C SER A 140 9.65 -3.63 3.20
N ALA A 141 9.85 -2.98 2.03
CA ALA A 141 9.03 -3.13 0.84
C ALA A 141 7.54 -2.96 1.17
N SER A 142 6.71 -3.95 0.80
CA SER A 142 5.25 -3.93 0.97
C SER A 142 4.76 -4.72 2.20
N ALA A 143 5.59 -4.82 3.24
CA ALA A 143 5.17 -5.39 4.52
C ALA A 143 3.96 -4.62 5.08
N GLU A 144 2.95 -5.35 5.56
CA GLU A 144 1.75 -4.75 6.13
C GLU A 144 2.08 -3.92 7.38
N ILE A 145 1.53 -2.72 7.45
CA ILE A 145 1.63 -1.83 8.60
C ILE A 145 0.31 -1.89 9.36
N VAL A 146 0.38 -2.37 10.60
CA VAL A 146 -0.75 -2.37 11.53
C VAL A 146 -0.71 -1.10 12.36
N SER A 147 -1.73 -0.26 12.22
CA SER A 147 -1.87 0.99 12.98
C SER A 147 -1.96 0.74 14.49
N LYS A 148 -1.41 1.67 15.29
CA LYS A 148 -1.61 1.71 16.76
C LYS A 148 -3.07 1.93 17.11
N ASP A 149 -3.75 2.79 16.36
CA ASP A 149 -5.16 3.09 16.51
C ASP A 149 -5.97 2.36 15.42
N ALA A 150 -6.72 1.34 15.85
CA ALA A 150 -7.48 0.46 14.97
C ALA A 150 -8.44 1.21 14.03
N LYS A 151 -8.83 2.45 14.35
CA LYS A 151 -9.70 3.26 13.47
C LYS A 151 -9.06 3.58 12.12
N TYR A 152 -7.72 3.56 12.02
CA TYR A 152 -7.02 3.79 10.76
C TYR A 152 -6.84 2.51 9.95
N GLY A 153 -6.96 1.33 10.55
CA GLY A 153 -6.87 0.04 9.85
C GLY A 153 -5.46 -0.37 9.39
N PRO A 154 -5.31 -1.60 8.88
CA PRO A 154 -4.06 -2.07 8.28
C PRO A 154 -3.91 -1.58 6.83
N HIS A 155 -2.67 -1.30 6.43
CA HIS A 155 -2.33 -0.84 5.07
C HIS A 155 -1.05 -1.50 4.57
N GLN A 156 -0.95 -1.70 3.26
CA GLN A 156 0.23 -2.31 2.62
C GLN A 156 0.94 -1.27 1.75
N PRO A 157 1.99 -0.58 2.23
CA PRO A 157 2.68 0.42 1.41
C PRO A 157 3.23 -0.20 0.12
N ASP A 158 3.38 0.59 -0.93
CA ASP A 158 4.11 0.11 -2.12
C ASP A 158 5.58 -0.14 -1.76
N ALA A 159 6.23 0.80 -1.06
CA ALA A 159 7.50 0.56 -0.39
C ALA A 159 7.60 1.30 0.96
N SER A 160 8.43 0.79 1.85
CA SER A 160 8.69 1.40 3.15
C SER A 160 10.15 1.22 3.56
N PHE A 161 10.67 2.19 4.32
CA PHE A 161 12.01 2.17 4.87
C PHE A 161 11.95 2.29 6.39
N GLN A 162 12.62 1.37 7.05
CA GLN A 162 12.52 1.17 8.48
C GLN A 162 13.89 0.99 9.08
N HIS A 163 14.20 1.74 10.12
CA HIS A 163 15.36 1.46 10.95
C HIS A 163 15.14 0.16 11.73
N PHE A 164 16.15 -0.69 11.83
CA PHE A 164 16.08 -2.03 12.44
C PHE A 164 15.45 -2.03 13.85
N ASP A 165 15.86 -1.09 14.69
CA ASP A 165 15.33 -0.92 16.05
C ASP A 165 13.95 -0.23 16.14
N ALA A 166 13.33 0.18 15.02
CA ALA A 166 12.06 0.91 15.02
C ALA A 166 10.87 -0.04 14.86
N GLN A 167 9.76 0.24 15.56
CA GLN A 167 8.51 -0.52 15.42
C GLN A 167 7.79 -0.22 14.10
N TYR A 168 7.87 1.04 13.64
CA TYR A 168 7.24 1.53 12.42
C TYR A 168 8.31 2.00 11.43
N PRO A 169 8.03 1.92 10.10
CA PRO A 169 8.89 2.57 9.13
C PRO A 169 8.90 4.09 9.34
N GLY A 170 10.02 4.75 9.07
CA GLY A 170 10.06 6.22 9.07
C GLY A 170 9.53 6.83 7.77
N VAL A 171 9.77 6.14 6.65
CA VAL A 171 9.40 6.61 5.31
C VAL A 171 8.52 5.57 4.61
N VAL A 172 7.39 6.03 4.06
CA VAL A 172 6.49 5.26 3.19
C VAL A 172 6.45 5.89 1.81
N LEU A 173 6.41 5.07 0.77
CA LEU A 173 6.27 5.44 -0.63
C LEU A 173 5.04 4.76 -1.24
N GLU A 174 4.19 5.56 -1.87
CA GLU A 174 2.98 5.13 -2.58
C GLU A 174 3.02 5.65 -4.02
N LEU A 175 2.71 4.78 -4.98
CA LEU A 175 2.56 5.12 -6.40
C LEU A 175 1.08 5.04 -6.79
N SER A 176 0.53 6.18 -7.20
CA SER A 176 -0.86 6.31 -7.65
C SER A 176 -0.97 6.41 -9.17
N TYR A 177 -2.11 5.96 -9.68
CA TYR A 177 -2.62 6.39 -10.99
C TYR A 177 -3.56 7.58 -10.82
N SER A 178 -3.36 8.62 -11.62
CA SER A 178 -3.98 9.95 -11.47
C SER A 178 -5.49 10.04 -11.34
N GLN A 179 -6.19 8.99 -11.77
CA GLN A 179 -7.63 8.84 -11.56
C GLN A 179 -8.04 8.94 -10.08
N LYS A 180 -7.08 8.79 -9.14
CA LYS A 180 -7.36 8.62 -7.70
C LYS A 180 -6.40 9.36 -6.78
N LYS A 181 -5.79 10.45 -7.22
CA LYS A 181 -4.90 11.32 -6.43
C LYS A 181 -5.39 11.69 -5.01
N LYS A 182 -6.71 11.80 -4.82
CA LYS A 182 -7.33 12.06 -3.50
C LYS A 182 -7.07 10.94 -2.48
N ASP A 183 -6.80 9.72 -2.94
CA ASP A 183 -6.51 8.58 -2.07
C ASP A 183 -5.11 8.65 -1.44
N LEU A 184 -4.16 9.35 -2.07
CA LEU A 184 -2.81 9.52 -1.49
C LEU A 184 -2.84 10.35 -0.20
N SER A 185 -3.63 11.42 -0.16
CA SER A 185 -3.78 12.22 1.07
C SER A 185 -4.41 11.40 2.19
N ARG A 186 -5.42 10.58 1.87
CA ARG A 186 -6.05 9.70 2.85
C ARG A 186 -5.11 8.60 3.36
N LEU A 187 -4.31 8.01 2.48
CA LEU A 187 -3.25 7.08 2.90
C LEU A 187 -2.23 7.77 3.80
N ALA A 188 -1.82 9.00 3.47
CA ALA A 188 -0.91 9.77 4.31
C ALA A 188 -1.50 10.02 5.72
N ASP A 189 -2.79 10.38 5.81
CA ASP A 189 -3.50 10.50 7.08
C ASP A 189 -3.49 9.19 7.86
N ALA A 190 -3.85 8.07 7.20
CA ALA A 190 -3.91 6.76 7.83
C ALA A 190 -2.53 6.31 8.36
N TYR A 191 -1.46 6.49 7.60
CA TYR A 191 -0.11 6.13 8.02
C TYR A 191 0.39 7.03 9.16
N ILE A 192 0.33 8.36 8.99
CA ILE A 192 0.96 9.28 9.93
C ILE A 192 0.16 9.36 11.23
N LEU A 193 -1.17 9.50 11.15
CA LEU A 193 -2.00 9.55 12.36
C LEU A 193 -2.10 8.17 13.00
N GLY A 194 -2.22 7.10 12.21
CA GLY A 194 -2.32 5.74 12.71
C GLY A 194 -1.06 5.19 13.35
N SER A 195 0.09 5.82 13.15
CA SER A 195 1.35 5.47 13.84
C SER A 195 1.69 6.41 15.00
N ASP A 196 0.80 7.37 15.33
CA ASP A 196 1.08 8.48 16.25
C ASP A 196 2.36 9.25 15.86
N ALA A 197 2.50 9.58 14.57
CA ALA A 197 3.65 10.27 13.99
C ALA A 197 4.99 9.50 14.00
N ASP A 198 4.99 8.20 14.29
CA ASP A 198 6.19 7.37 14.13
C ASP A 198 6.60 7.20 12.67
N ILE A 199 5.62 7.18 11.74
CA ILE A 199 5.87 7.37 10.31
C ILE A 199 6.07 8.87 10.06
N ARG A 200 7.29 9.27 9.70
CA ARG A 200 7.70 10.68 9.57
C ARG A 200 7.45 11.27 8.20
N VAL A 201 7.45 10.44 7.16
CA VAL A 201 7.26 10.90 5.77
C VAL A 201 6.44 9.90 4.98
N VAL A 202 5.41 10.40 4.31
CA VAL A 202 4.71 9.67 3.25
C VAL A 202 4.98 10.37 1.93
N ILE A 203 5.46 9.61 0.95
CA ILE A 203 5.77 10.08 -0.40
C ILE A 203 4.70 9.51 -1.33
N GLY A 204 4.02 10.38 -2.07
CA GLY A 204 3.10 10.00 -3.13
C GLY A 204 3.66 10.41 -4.48
N ILE A 205 3.77 9.47 -5.41
CA ILE A 205 4.06 9.77 -6.80
C ILE A 205 2.84 9.40 -7.62
N ASP A 206 2.30 10.40 -8.31
CA ASP A 206 1.13 10.22 -9.15
C ASP A 206 1.57 10.21 -10.62
N VAL A 207 1.22 9.13 -11.32
CA VAL A 207 1.52 8.96 -12.74
C VAL A 207 0.21 8.89 -13.52
N GLU A 208 -0.03 9.86 -14.39
CA GLU A 208 -1.23 9.83 -15.22
C GLU A 208 -1.12 8.78 -16.33
N TYR A 209 -2.26 8.15 -16.61
CA TYR A 209 -2.40 7.16 -17.67
C TYR A 209 -3.65 7.45 -18.50
N LYS A 210 -3.55 7.24 -19.82
CA LYS A 210 -4.59 7.48 -20.84
C LYS A 210 -5.00 8.95 -20.95
N GLY A 211 -4.53 9.60 -22.02
CA GLY A 211 -4.91 10.98 -22.36
C GLY A 211 -3.94 12.03 -21.84
N SER A 212 -3.05 11.66 -20.92
CA SER A 212 -2.00 12.51 -20.38
C SER A 212 -0.80 11.66 -19.97
N LYS A 213 0.40 12.25 -20.03
CA LYS A 213 1.63 11.69 -19.48
C LYS A 213 2.08 12.38 -18.21
N LYS A 214 1.30 13.28 -17.64
CA LYS A 214 1.72 14.06 -16.48
C LYS A 214 2.14 13.17 -15.32
N ALA A 215 3.15 13.62 -14.57
CA ALA A 215 3.58 12.94 -13.37
C ALA A 215 4.03 13.96 -12.31
N SER A 216 3.61 13.70 -11.08
CA SER A 216 3.77 14.63 -9.97
C SER A 216 4.22 13.92 -8.70
N ILE A 217 4.81 14.69 -7.80
CA ILE A 217 5.22 14.22 -6.49
C ILE A 217 4.56 15.06 -5.40
N SER A 218 4.18 14.37 -4.32
CA SER A 218 3.63 14.94 -3.12
C SER A 218 4.29 14.31 -1.89
N ILE A 219 4.47 15.11 -0.84
CA ILE A 219 5.10 14.67 0.41
C ILE A 219 4.27 15.16 1.57
N TRP A 220 3.94 14.26 2.49
CA TRP A 220 3.22 14.54 3.72
C TRP A 220 4.09 14.26 4.93
N ARG A 221 3.96 15.10 5.96
CA ARG A 221 4.71 15.03 7.22
C ARG A 221 3.79 15.28 8.41
N PRO A 222 4.09 14.71 9.60
CA PRO A 222 3.38 15.05 10.82
C PRO A 222 3.65 16.49 11.21
N HIS A 223 2.63 17.15 11.74
CA HIS A 223 2.72 18.46 12.35
C HIS A 223 1.98 18.44 13.69
N ILE A 224 2.71 18.74 14.76
CA ILE A 224 2.13 18.93 16.10
C ILE A 224 1.95 20.43 16.29
N GLY A 225 0.69 20.86 16.17
CA GLY A 225 0.26 22.24 16.33
C GLY A 225 -0.52 22.44 17.62
N VAL A 226 -1.08 23.65 17.77
CA VAL A 226 -2.06 23.97 18.80
C VAL A 226 -3.39 24.24 18.11
N ASP A 227 -4.46 23.58 18.55
CA ASP A 227 -5.79 23.72 17.96
C ASP A 227 -6.50 25.01 18.39
N THR A 228 -7.74 25.20 17.93
CA THR A 228 -8.54 26.38 18.29
C THR A 228 -8.92 26.46 19.78
N ALA A 229 -8.80 25.35 20.52
CA ALA A 229 -9.07 25.27 21.95
C ALA A 229 -7.79 25.48 22.80
N GLY A 230 -6.61 25.56 22.17
CA GLY A 230 -5.33 25.69 22.87
C GLY A 230 -4.66 24.36 23.21
N GLU A 231 -5.18 23.24 22.70
CA GLU A 231 -4.66 21.89 22.96
C GLU A 231 -3.68 21.45 21.87
N LYS A 232 -2.72 20.58 22.22
CA LYS A 232 -1.79 20.01 21.24
C LYS A 232 -2.53 19.05 20.31
N GLU A 233 -2.42 19.28 19.01
CA GLU A 233 -3.07 18.48 17.98
C GLU A 233 -2.02 17.93 17.00
N LEU A 234 -2.06 16.61 16.76
CA LEU A 234 -1.33 15.99 15.67
C LEU A 234 -2.17 16.07 14.39
N SER A 235 -1.59 16.66 13.36
CA SER A 235 -2.17 16.77 12.02
C SER A 235 -1.18 16.33 10.95
N VAL A 236 -1.68 16.09 9.75
CA VAL A 236 -0.85 15.78 8.59
C VAL A 236 -0.79 16.99 7.68
N VAL A 237 0.43 17.38 7.29
CA VAL A 237 0.66 18.52 6.40
C VAL A 237 1.31 18.04 5.11
N GLN A 238 0.70 18.39 3.98
CA GLN A 238 1.28 18.20 2.66
C GLN A 238 2.36 19.28 2.41
N THR A 239 3.62 18.97 2.75
CA THR A 239 4.75 19.90 2.60
C THR A 239 5.20 20.08 1.16
N VAL A 240 4.94 19.09 0.30
CA VAL A 240 5.13 19.19 -1.15
C VAL A 240 3.81 18.81 -1.80
N SER A 241 3.21 19.75 -2.53
CA SER A 241 1.91 19.54 -3.17
C SER A 241 2.08 19.51 -4.69
N ASP A 242 1.92 18.30 -5.24
CA ASP A 242 1.70 18.01 -6.65
C ASP A 242 2.73 18.64 -7.60
N GLN A 243 3.98 18.64 -7.16
CA GLN A 243 5.06 19.24 -7.90
C GLN A 243 5.35 18.39 -9.14
N LEU A 244 5.21 19.00 -10.32
CA LEU A 244 5.37 18.29 -11.58
C LEU A 244 6.84 18.08 -11.87
N PHE A 245 7.19 16.83 -12.18
CA PHE A 245 8.45 16.48 -12.84
C PHE A 245 8.24 16.05 -14.30
N ARG A 246 6.99 15.81 -14.71
CA ARG A 246 6.61 15.54 -16.11
C ARG A 246 5.29 16.21 -16.47
N ASP A 247 5.24 16.87 -17.63
CA ASP A 247 4.03 17.52 -18.14
C ASP A 247 3.10 16.56 -18.90
N GLU A 248 1.97 17.07 -19.37
CA GLU A 248 0.91 16.31 -20.05
C GLU A 248 1.39 15.70 -21.38
N GLU A 249 2.34 16.36 -22.06
CA GLU A 249 2.96 15.88 -23.29
C GLU A 249 4.08 14.83 -23.04
N GLY A 250 4.50 14.68 -21.78
CA GLY A 250 5.55 13.75 -21.37
C GLY A 250 6.94 14.35 -21.42
N ARG A 251 7.08 15.67 -21.36
CA ARG A 251 8.36 16.39 -21.29
C ARG A 251 8.74 16.61 -19.83
N LEU A 252 10.04 16.64 -19.57
CA LEU A 252 10.61 16.99 -18.27
C LEU A 252 10.17 18.40 -17.88
N VAL A 253 9.69 18.54 -16.64
CA VAL A 253 9.49 19.84 -16.00
C VAL A 253 10.67 20.08 -15.05
N PRO A 254 11.57 21.03 -15.35
CA PRO A 254 12.69 21.33 -14.47
C PRO A 254 12.19 22.13 -13.26
N ASN A 255 11.79 21.41 -12.23
CA ASN A 255 11.24 21.96 -10.99
C ASN A 255 12.05 21.45 -9.80
N SER A 256 12.81 22.33 -9.15
CA SER A 256 13.61 21.96 -7.97
C SER A 256 12.75 21.51 -6.79
N GLN A 257 11.48 21.94 -6.73
CA GLN A 257 10.51 21.51 -5.71
C GLN A 257 9.91 20.13 -6.02
N ALA A 258 10.05 19.62 -7.25
CA ALA A 258 9.65 18.26 -7.61
C ALA A 258 10.78 17.26 -7.32
N SER A 259 11.34 17.33 -6.12
CA SER A 259 12.44 16.48 -5.67
C SER A 259 12.07 15.75 -4.38
N LEU A 260 12.68 14.58 -4.19
CA LEU A 260 12.70 13.88 -2.91
C LEU A 260 13.93 14.35 -2.16
N GLN A 261 13.75 15.04 -1.04
CA GLN A 261 14.83 15.36 -0.12
C GLN A 261 14.42 14.84 1.26
N LEU A 262 15.11 13.79 1.72
CA LEU A 262 14.84 13.13 2.99
C LEU A 262 16.08 13.23 3.86
N GLN A 263 15.93 13.71 5.08
CA GLN A 263 17.00 13.68 6.07
C GLN A 263 17.06 12.29 6.70
N LEU A 264 18.21 11.89 7.25
CA LEU A 264 18.31 10.58 7.91
C LEU A 264 17.32 10.45 9.07
N GLN A 265 17.08 11.53 9.82
CA GLN A 265 16.04 11.55 10.87
C GLN A 265 14.62 11.22 10.39
N ASP A 266 14.34 11.28 9.08
CA ASP A 266 13.05 10.89 8.51
C ASP A 266 12.87 9.37 8.47
N PHE A 267 13.94 8.58 8.54
CA PHE A 267 13.91 7.11 8.42
C PHE A 267 13.66 6.39 9.75
N ALA A 268 13.45 7.14 10.84
CA ALA A 268 13.11 6.59 12.14
C ALA A 268 12.17 7.53 12.91
N THR A 269 11.61 7.00 14.00
CA THR A 269 10.72 7.76 14.89
C THR A 269 11.50 8.86 15.64
N GLU A 270 10.81 9.86 16.19
CA GLU A 270 11.46 10.96 16.91
C GLU A 270 12.32 10.50 18.10
N ALA A 271 12.00 9.35 18.70
CA ALA A 271 12.76 8.75 19.80
C ALA A 271 14.22 8.41 19.43
N PHE A 272 14.56 8.34 18.14
CA PHE A 272 15.94 8.08 17.70
C PHE A 272 16.85 9.32 17.80
N ALA A 273 16.28 10.52 17.89
CA ALA A 273 17.04 11.76 18.04
C ALA A 273 17.87 11.79 19.33
N GLU A 274 17.45 11.06 20.37
CA GLU A 274 18.19 10.93 21.63
C GLU A 274 19.38 9.96 21.54
N LYS A 275 19.27 8.93 20.68
CA LYS A 275 20.26 7.85 20.55
C LYS A 275 21.38 8.19 19.58
N PHE A 276 21.06 8.95 18.53
CA PHE A 276 22.00 9.31 17.47
C PHE A 276 22.18 10.81 17.40
N PRO A 277 23.31 11.34 17.90
CA PRO A 277 23.63 12.74 17.70
C PRO A 277 23.99 12.98 16.23
N ASP A 278 23.42 14.02 15.64
CA ASP A 278 23.69 14.47 14.25
C ASP A 278 23.23 13.50 13.14
N LEU A 279 21.95 13.65 12.74
CA LEU A 279 21.32 12.99 11.60
C LEU A 279 21.05 13.98 10.44
N SER A 280 21.92 14.99 10.29
CA SER A 280 21.75 16.08 9.32
C SER A 280 21.99 15.70 7.85
N GLN A 281 22.62 14.54 7.60
CA GLN A 281 22.80 14.05 6.23
C GLN A 281 21.46 13.73 5.58
N SER A 282 21.40 13.87 4.25
CA SER A 282 20.17 13.68 3.47
C SER A 282 20.41 12.86 2.21
N VAL A 283 19.38 12.12 1.80
CA VAL A 283 19.29 11.52 0.47
C VAL A 283 18.42 12.40 -0.43
N HIS A 284 18.77 12.47 -1.71
CA HIS A 284 18.11 13.35 -2.67
C HIS A 284 17.86 12.68 -4.03
N ILE A 285 16.64 12.80 -4.56
CA ILE A 285 16.29 12.41 -5.94
C ILE A 285 15.66 13.62 -6.63
N SER A 286 16.32 14.11 -7.68
CA SER A 286 15.85 15.27 -8.44
C SER A 286 14.68 14.94 -9.37
N ALA A 287 14.00 15.98 -9.86
CA ALA A 287 12.95 15.86 -10.88
C ALA A 287 13.45 15.15 -12.16
N GLU A 288 14.66 15.46 -12.60
CA GLU A 288 15.30 14.84 -13.78
C GLU A 288 15.54 13.34 -13.56
N THR A 289 15.94 12.98 -12.35
CA THR A 289 16.15 11.57 -11.98
C THR A 289 14.81 10.86 -11.97
N LEU A 290 13.79 11.38 -11.28
CA LEU A 290 12.43 10.82 -11.27
C LEU A 290 11.86 10.65 -12.68
N PHE A 291 12.00 11.66 -13.53
CA PHE A 291 11.61 11.62 -14.94
C PHE A 291 12.31 10.46 -15.69
N SER A 292 13.62 10.34 -15.54
CA SER A 292 14.42 9.30 -16.19
C SER A 292 14.05 7.89 -15.72
N LEU A 293 13.77 7.71 -14.43
CA LEU A 293 13.31 6.44 -13.86
C LEU A 293 11.93 6.05 -14.42
N LEU A 294 11.02 7.02 -14.57
CA LEU A 294 9.71 6.82 -15.17
C LEU A 294 9.80 6.44 -16.65
N GLU A 295 10.60 7.12 -17.46
CA GLU A 295 10.81 6.76 -18.88
C GLU A 295 11.37 5.33 -19.03
N ARG A 296 12.29 4.96 -18.15
CA ARG A 296 12.86 3.61 -18.12
C ARG A 296 11.79 2.57 -17.74
N ALA A 297 10.96 2.86 -16.75
CA ALA A 297 9.88 1.98 -16.32
C ALA A 297 8.83 1.78 -17.44
N GLU A 298 8.43 2.85 -18.11
CA GLU A 298 7.52 2.79 -19.27
C GLU A 298 8.11 1.99 -20.42
N THR A 299 9.39 2.19 -20.74
CA THR A 299 10.09 1.43 -21.78
C THR A 299 10.12 -0.06 -21.44
N LYS A 300 10.42 -0.41 -20.19
CA LYS A 300 10.40 -1.80 -19.73
C LYS A 300 8.99 -2.41 -19.81
N ALA A 301 7.98 -1.70 -19.33
CA ALA A 301 6.58 -2.16 -19.38
C ALA A 301 6.11 -2.39 -20.82
N ARG A 302 6.45 -1.47 -21.73
CA ARG A 302 6.16 -1.61 -23.17
C ARG A 302 6.85 -2.83 -23.78
N ARG A 303 8.15 -3.02 -23.51
CA ARG A 303 8.91 -4.16 -24.02
C ARG A 303 8.31 -5.49 -23.57
N VAL A 304 7.98 -5.61 -22.29
CA VAL A 304 7.31 -6.79 -21.73
C VAL A 304 5.97 -7.05 -22.44
N LYS A 305 5.15 -6.01 -22.61
CA LYS A 305 3.85 -6.11 -23.28
C LYS A 305 3.96 -6.56 -24.74
N LEU A 306 4.98 -6.08 -25.46
CA LEU A 306 5.21 -6.41 -26.86
C LEU A 306 6.05 -7.67 -27.07
N GLY A 307 6.54 -8.31 -25.99
CA GLY A 307 7.46 -9.44 -26.09
C GLY A 307 8.83 -9.06 -26.67
N GLU A 308 9.21 -7.79 -26.59
CA GLU A 308 10.49 -7.29 -27.07
C GLU A 308 11.60 -7.59 -26.06
N GLY A 309 12.75 -8.04 -26.56
CA GLY A 309 13.92 -8.32 -25.75
C GLY A 309 14.85 -9.31 -26.43
N LEU A 310 16.02 -9.51 -25.83
CA LEU A 310 16.94 -10.52 -26.30
C LEU A 310 16.42 -11.90 -25.89
N VAL A 311 15.83 -12.61 -26.85
CA VAL A 311 15.43 -14.01 -26.72
C VAL A 311 16.37 -14.88 -27.54
N ARG A 312 16.46 -16.16 -27.18
CA ARG A 312 17.29 -17.09 -27.94
C ARG A 312 16.65 -17.36 -29.30
N ASN A 313 17.47 -17.34 -30.35
CA ASN A 313 17.01 -17.62 -31.71
C ASN A 313 16.72 -19.11 -31.97
N SER A 314 17.17 -20.01 -31.08
CA SER A 314 16.94 -21.44 -31.23
C SER A 314 16.50 -22.12 -29.93
N THR A 315 15.73 -23.20 -30.08
CA THR A 315 15.32 -24.08 -28.99
C THR A 315 16.01 -25.44 -29.13
N PRO A 316 16.97 -25.79 -28.25
CA PRO A 316 17.69 -27.06 -28.31
C PRO A 316 16.88 -28.24 -27.74
N TRP A 317 15.60 -28.04 -27.41
CA TRP A 317 14.71 -29.07 -26.88
C TRP A 317 13.56 -29.33 -27.84
N SER A 318 13.12 -30.59 -27.94
CA SER A 318 11.95 -31.00 -28.74
C SER A 318 10.64 -30.99 -27.95
N ARG A 319 10.69 -31.15 -26.61
CA ARG A 319 9.50 -31.16 -25.74
C ARG A 319 9.76 -30.48 -24.41
N LYS A 320 8.79 -29.67 -23.95
CA LYS A 320 8.73 -29.14 -22.57
C LYS A 320 7.96 -30.13 -21.69
N ARG A 321 8.57 -30.65 -20.63
CA ARG A 321 7.88 -31.48 -19.63
C ARG A 321 7.29 -30.57 -18.55
N ARG A 322 5.96 -30.51 -18.42
CA ARG A 322 5.33 -29.89 -17.25
C ARG A 322 5.54 -30.79 -16.03
N ARG A 323 5.83 -30.20 -14.87
CA ARG A 323 5.86 -30.92 -13.60
C ARG A 323 4.42 -31.37 -13.28
N VAL A 324 4.26 -32.62 -12.88
CA VAL A 324 2.98 -33.10 -12.31
C VAL A 324 2.86 -32.45 -10.93
N SER A 325 1.69 -31.90 -10.59
CA SER A 325 1.47 -31.37 -9.24
C SER A 325 1.80 -32.47 -8.25
N THR A 326 2.70 -32.20 -7.31
CA THR A 326 2.85 -33.08 -6.16
C THR A 326 1.49 -33.12 -5.45
N PRO A 327 0.96 -34.29 -5.10
CA PRO A 327 -0.18 -34.37 -4.19
C PRO A 327 0.15 -33.60 -2.90
N PRO A 328 -0.86 -33.09 -2.17
CA PRO A 328 -0.65 -32.61 -0.81
C PRO A 328 0.15 -33.65 -0.03
N GLU A 329 1.15 -33.19 0.71
CA GLU A 329 1.94 -34.07 1.57
C GLU A 329 0.96 -34.63 2.63
N GLU A 330 0.47 -35.85 2.42
CA GLU A 330 -0.21 -36.60 3.47
C GLU A 330 0.86 -36.80 4.53
N LEU A 331 0.69 -36.16 5.70
CA LEU A 331 1.50 -36.47 6.85
C LEU A 331 1.38 -37.98 7.07
N ASP A 332 2.48 -38.70 6.86
CA ASP A 332 2.55 -40.11 7.21
C ASP A 332 2.05 -40.24 8.65
N SER A 333 1.08 -41.13 8.88
CA SER A 333 0.48 -41.35 10.20
C SER A 333 1.51 -41.59 11.31
N ASP A 334 2.68 -42.13 10.96
CA ASP A 334 3.79 -42.30 11.90
C ASP A 334 4.46 -40.97 12.26
N ARG A 335 4.53 -40.03 11.32
CA ARG A 335 5.04 -38.67 11.49
C ARG A 335 4.05 -37.81 12.28
N GLU A 336 2.75 -37.91 11.98
CA GLU A 336 1.68 -37.25 12.75
C GLU A 336 1.68 -37.70 14.21
N ARG A 337 1.76 -39.01 14.45
CA ARG A 337 1.88 -39.58 15.80
C ARG A 337 3.17 -39.16 16.53
N THR A 338 4.23 -38.85 15.78
CA THR A 338 5.49 -38.34 16.35
C THR A 338 5.31 -36.88 16.77
N PHE A 339 4.71 -36.05 15.92
CA PHE A 339 4.38 -34.66 16.24
C PHE A 339 3.41 -34.55 17.42
N GLU A 340 2.36 -35.37 17.48
CA GLU A 340 1.44 -35.42 18.64
C GLU A 340 2.18 -35.79 19.94
N LYS A 341 3.12 -36.75 19.87
CA LYS A 341 3.94 -37.11 21.04
C LYS A 341 4.86 -35.98 21.46
N GLU A 342 5.43 -35.24 20.51
CA GLU A 342 6.28 -34.09 20.78
C GLU A 342 5.48 -32.92 21.36
N GLU A 343 4.30 -32.65 20.82
CA GLU A 343 3.36 -31.64 21.33
C GLU A 343 2.89 -31.99 22.74
N GLN A 344 2.49 -33.25 23.00
CA GLN A 344 2.14 -33.68 24.35
C GLN A 344 3.32 -33.63 25.32
N ARG A 345 4.55 -33.89 24.86
CA ARG A 345 5.76 -33.71 25.67
C ARG A 345 6.02 -32.24 25.97
N ALA A 346 5.83 -31.35 25.00
CA ALA A 346 5.96 -29.92 25.19
C ALA A 346 4.93 -29.38 26.19
N ILE A 347 3.66 -29.78 26.05
CA ILE A 347 2.56 -29.44 26.99
C ILE A 347 2.86 -29.96 28.41
N LYS A 348 3.36 -31.21 28.54
CA LYS A 348 3.77 -31.75 29.84
C LYS A 348 4.94 -30.98 30.45
N LYS A 349 5.88 -30.53 29.62
CA LYS A 349 7.03 -29.76 30.08
C LYS A 349 6.61 -28.36 30.56
N THR A 350 5.78 -27.65 29.80
CA THR A 350 5.24 -26.34 30.23
C THR A 350 4.36 -26.45 31.47
N THR A 351 3.53 -27.50 31.58
CA THR A 351 2.72 -27.72 32.81
C THR A 351 3.58 -28.08 34.03
N MET A 352 4.67 -28.82 33.87
CA MET A 352 5.61 -29.07 34.98
C MET A 352 6.41 -27.82 35.38
N ASP A 353 6.81 -27.00 34.41
CA ASP A 353 7.50 -25.72 34.66
C ASP A 353 6.59 -24.73 35.41
N ASP A 354 5.27 -24.72 35.12
CA ASP A 354 4.27 -23.93 35.86
C ASP A 354 4.01 -24.44 37.29
N VAL A 355 4.06 -25.75 37.51
CA VAL A 355 3.91 -26.34 38.87
C VAL A 355 5.15 -26.03 39.71
N SER A 356 6.35 -26.07 39.12
CA SER A 356 7.61 -25.69 39.77
C SER A 356 7.59 -24.25 40.28
N TYR A 357 6.95 -23.33 39.53
CA TYR A 357 6.78 -21.93 39.97
C TYR A 357 5.83 -21.77 41.17
N LYS A 358 4.81 -22.64 41.31
CA LYS A 358 3.82 -22.55 42.40
C LYS A 358 4.30 -23.13 43.74
N THR A 359 5.26 -24.05 43.74
CA THR A 359 5.79 -24.66 44.98
C THR A 359 6.84 -23.81 45.71
N SER A 360 7.31 -22.71 45.11
CA SER A 360 8.33 -21.82 45.71
C SER A 360 7.76 -20.64 46.52
N SER A 361 6.43 -20.52 46.65
CA SER A 361 5.78 -19.32 47.21
C SER A 361 4.90 -19.58 48.44
N SER A 362 5.22 -20.58 49.26
CA SER A 362 4.56 -20.75 50.56
C SER A 362 5.47 -21.41 51.59
N GLU A 363 6.31 -20.62 52.25
CA GLU A 363 6.69 -20.78 53.66
C GLU A 363 7.47 -19.54 54.11
N ALA A 364 6.73 -18.53 54.57
CA ALA A 364 7.25 -17.54 55.51
C ALA A 364 6.36 -17.65 56.75
N GLU A 365 6.85 -18.38 57.76
CA GLU A 365 6.26 -18.40 59.10
C GLU A 365 6.36 -17.01 59.75
N PRO A 366 5.32 -16.54 60.47
CA PRO A 366 5.46 -15.39 61.34
C PRO A 366 5.93 -15.80 62.73
N GLU A 367 6.99 -15.14 63.20
CA GLU A 367 7.41 -15.13 64.61
C GLU A 367 6.26 -14.62 65.52
N LEU A 368 6.04 -15.31 66.64
CA LEU A 368 5.30 -14.76 67.79
C LEU A 368 6.01 -15.13 69.11
N TYR A 369 6.39 -14.05 69.82
CA TYR A 369 6.85 -13.87 71.20
C TYR A 369 8.30 -14.21 71.57
#